data_AF-A0A7C5BJK9-F1
#
_entry.id   AF-A0A7C5BJK9-F1
#
_cell.length_a   1.000
_cell.length_b   1.000
_cell.length_c   1.000
_cell.angle_alpha   90.00
_cell.angle_beta   90.00
_cell.angle_gamma   90.00
#
_symmetry.space_group_name_H-M   'P 1'
#
loop_
_entity.id
_entity.type
_entity.pdbx_description
1 polymer ?
#
loop_
_entity_poly.entity_id
_entity_poly.type
_entity_poly.pdbx_seq_one_letter_code
_entity_poly.pdbx_strand_id
1 'polypeptide(L)'
;MLIDQSIQFFGAAALGLRQAVAGLLWIRTDEFFHRGEFETIIPLSRLVTWLDPQQIDVYSTASWHLDFNFVDSDQRSDKRLIPPAIKLMEEGIRNNPDIYDLYFDLAWTHYYWKAKDYEKALEWLKKAVQHDGRDPNTGKRIPRPGFVDRMLAHTYEKVGLFDEAEKQWRKNLAESLKRLKADPKDGSRWQEVGTCRRNLAMLCLRRAWRYGDMDAYKRGLDVLDDLVRTEPNISEKDPEQVRAYKAAKKAYEQLVATGKRPHDVSPPIDVGFSVKWRKIKPKVITIEGTLKLVPIEEYKGLAAEPYTNFWKSYEFLLPSKRPKWVDNSRVRIIFADADYNFREIKTPKKLSWEVDKTRTVLWDDTPVESGKFKIKIDMSRDPSFYPFAKEDYKLIVWFDPQEAPITVQDRIGWKGEGITDKNYLSTTFHPGYRVVVREFKLKRSDIM
;
A
#
# COMPACT_ATOMS: atom_id res chain seq x y z
N MET A 1 -32.53 41.63 -19.88
CA MET A 1 -31.29 41.37 -20.64
C MET A 1 -30.07 42.10 -20.04
N LEU A 2 -30.10 43.42 -19.82
CA LEU A 2 -28.99 44.17 -19.20
C LEU A 2 -28.72 43.82 -17.71
N ILE A 3 -29.78 43.60 -16.92
CA ILE A 3 -29.65 43.20 -15.50
C ILE A 3 -29.01 41.80 -15.38
N ASP A 4 -29.35 40.88 -16.28
CA ASP A 4 -28.86 39.50 -16.32
C ASP A 4 -27.36 39.43 -16.66
N GLN A 5 -26.90 40.22 -17.64
CA GLN A 5 -25.48 40.34 -17.99
C GLN A 5 -24.65 41.00 -16.88
N SER A 6 -25.21 41.97 -16.15
CA SER A 6 -24.50 42.58 -15.00
C SER A 6 -24.33 41.58 -13.85
N ILE A 7 -25.36 40.78 -13.53
CA ILE A 7 -25.29 39.74 -12.50
C ILE A 7 -24.28 38.65 -12.91
N GLN A 8 -24.25 38.26 -14.19
CA GLN A 8 -23.26 37.31 -14.71
C GLN A 8 -21.84 37.88 -14.65
N PHE A 9 -21.65 39.16 -14.97
CA PHE A 9 -20.35 39.83 -14.91
C PHE A 9 -19.85 40.01 -13.47
N PHE A 10 -20.71 40.50 -12.56
CA PHE A 10 -20.38 40.60 -11.13
C PHE A 10 -20.15 39.23 -10.51
N GLY A 11 -20.91 38.21 -10.90
CA GLY A 11 -20.70 36.82 -10.51
C GLY A 11 -19.35 36.28 -10.98
N ALA A 12 -19.00 36.49 -12.25
CA ALA A 12 -17.71 36.07 -12.81
C ALA A 12 -16.52 36.80 -12.19
N ALA A 13 -16.64 38.12 -11.97
CA ALA A 13 -15.60 38.91 -11.31
C ALA A 13 -15.41 38.51 -9.84
N ALA A 14 -16.50 38.24 -9.11
CA ALA A 14 -16.43 37.75 -7.74
C ALA A 14 -15.84 36.33 -7.65
N LEU A 15 -16.16 35.45 -8.61
CA LEU A 15 -15.54 34.13 -8.73
C LEU A 15 -14.04 34.22 -9.01
N GLY A 16 -13.64 35.06 -9.98
CA GLY A 16 -12.22 35.27 -10.30
C GLY A 16 -11.43 35.87 -9.12
N LEU A 17 -12.03 36.79 -8.36
CA LEU A 17 -11.41 37.33 -7.15
C LEU A 17 -11.25 36.28 -6.05
N ARG A 18 -12.24 35.40 -5.85
CA ARG A 18 -12.14 34.29 -4.88
C ARG A 18 -11.00 33.34 -5.22
N GLN A 19 -10.86 32.98 -6.50
CA GLN A 19 -9.76 32.13 -6.98
C GLN A 19 -8.40 32.80 -6.83
N ALA A 20 -8.30 34.11 -7.09
CA ALA A 20 -7.05 34.85 -6.87
C ALA A 20 -6.66 34.89 -5.38
N VAL A 21 -7.62 35.13 -4.47
CA VAL A 21 -7.37 35.09 -3.02
C VAL A 21 -7.00 33.68 -2.57
N ALA A 22 -7.67 32.64 -3.11
CA ALA A 22 -7.34 31.24 -2.85
C ALA A 22 -5.88 30.93 -3.25
N GLY A 23 -5.45 31.37 -4.43
CA GLY A 23 -4.07 31.21 -4.90
C GLY A 23 -3.03 31.88 -4.00
N LEU A 24 -3.28 33.10 -3.52
CA LEU A 24 -2.39 33.80 -2.59
C LEU A 24 -2.28 33.09 -1.23
N LEU A 25 -3.42 32.61 -0.71
CA LEU A 25 -3.45 31.82 0.51
C LEU A 25 -2.71 30.48 0.33
N TRP A 26 -2.82 29.86 -0.84
CA TRP A 26 -2.12 28.62 -1.15
C TRP A 26 -0.60 28.78 -1.22
N ILE A 27 -0.11 29.88 -1.81
CA ILE A 27 1.32 30.23 -1.76
C ILE A 27 1.77 30.40 -0.30
N ARG A 28 0.95 31.03 0.54
CA ARG A 28 1.29 31.23 1.94
C ARG A 28 1.32 29.91 2.73
N THR A 29 0.47 28.94 2.40
CA THR A 29 0.53 27.60 3.02
C THR A 29 1.81 26.84 2.67
N ASP A 30 2.34 27.00 1.46
CA ASP A 30 3.61 26.40 1.05
C ASP A 30 4.79 26.92 1.89
N GLU A 31 4.79 28.23 2.19
CA GLU A 31 5.81 28.78 3.08
C GLU A 31 5.72 28.24 4.53
N PHE A 32 4.51 27.99 5.03
CA PHE A 32 4.32 27.35 6.34
C PHE A 32 4.78 25.88 6.32
N PHE A 33 4.57 25.18 5.21
CA PHE A 33 5.07 23.84 5.00
C PHE A 33 6.60 23.78 5.10
N HIS A 34 7.30 24.67 4.39
CA HIS A 34 8.76 24.75 4.44
C HIS A 34 9.33 25.11 5.83
N ARG A 35 8.53 25.74 6.70
CA ARG A 35 8.88 26.03 8.09
C ARG A 35 8.45 24.94 9.08
N GLY A 36 7.74 23.90 8.64
CA GLY A 36 7.23 22.83 9.50
C GLY A 36 6.03 23.23 10.38
N GLU A 37 5.35 24.33 10.06
CA GLU A 37 4.22 24.85 10.85
C GLU A 37 2.89 24.21 10.43
N PHE A 38 2.77 22.88 10.57
CA PHE A 38 1.64 22.10 10.05
C PHE A 38 0.28 22.47 10.65
N GLU A 39 0.25 22.92 11.91
CA GLU A 39 -0.98 23.37 12.57
C GLU A 39 -1.62 24.58 11.87
N THR A 40 -0.81 25.43 11.23
CA THR A 40 -1.25 26.62 10.51
C THR A 40 -1.71 26.31 9.08
N ILE A 41 -1.21 25.21 8.48
CA ILE A 41 -1.55 24.82 7.11
C ILE A 41 -3.02 24.43 7.01
N ILE A 42 -3.54 23.66 7.98
CA ILE A 42 -4.88 23.08 7.89
C ILE A 42 -6.01 24.13 7.82
N PRO A 43 -6.06 25.15 8.72
CA PRO A 43 -7.08 26.19 8.63
C PRO A 43 -7.01 27.01 7.33
N LEU A 44 -5.81 27.29 6.83
CA LEU A 44 -5.62 28.02 5.57
C LEU A 44 -6.05 27.18 4.37
N SER A 45 -5.64 25.91 4.29
CA SER A 45 -6.12 24.98 3.28
C SER A 45 -7.64 24.86 3.30
N ARG A 46 -8.27 24.88 4.48
CA ARG A 46 -9.73 24.89 4.59
C ARG A 46 -10.34 26.13 3.95
N LEU A 47 -9.81 27.31 4.24
CA LEU A 47 -10.29 28.55 3.62
C LEU A 47 -10.14 28.51 2.10
N VAL A 48 -9.02 27.99 1.61
CA VAL A 48 -8.78 27.79 0.17
C VAL A 48 -9.85 26.87 -0.43
N THR A 49 -10.15 25.71 0.18
CA THR A 49 -11.21 24.80 -0.32
C THR A 49 -12.61 25.42 -0.34
N TRP A 50 -12.89 26.45 0.47
CA TRP A 50 -14.15 27.18 0.42
C TRP A 50 -14.17 28.26 -0.66
N LEU A 51 -13.04 28.91 -0.89
CA LEU A 51 -12.89 29.97 -1.88
C LEU A 51 -12.80 29.40 -3.30
N ASP A 52 -12.06 28.31 -3.48
CA ASP A 52 -11.93 27.55 -4.73
C ASP A 52 -12.11 26.04 -4.49
N PRO A 53 -13.36 25.54 -4.51
CA PRO A 53 -13.64 24.12 -4.31
C PRO A 53 -13.19 23.24 -5.48
N GLN A 54 -12.74 23.82 -6.60
CA GLN A 54 -12.21 23.07 -7.75
C GLN A 54 -10.68 22.85 -7.66
N GLN A 55 -10.01 23.45 -6.67
CA GLN A 55 -8.56 23.32 -6.51
C GLN A 55 -8.19 21.99 -5.85
N ILE A 56 -7.99 20.95 -6.66
CA ILE A 56 -7.84 19.56 -6.22
C ILE A 56 -6.57 19.32 -5.40
N ASP A 57 -5.49 20.04 -5.70
CA ASP A 57 -4.19 19.92 -5.03
C ASP A 57 -4.29 20.24 -3.54
N VAL A 58 -5.20 21.14 -3.17
CA VAL A 58 -5.41 21.55 -1.77
C VAL A 58 -6.07 20.43 -0.99
N TYR A 59 -7.06 19.74 -1.57
CA TYR A 59 -7.69 18.57 -0.95
C TYR A 59 -6.68 17.44 -0.75
N SER A 60 -5.91 17.12 -1.80
CA SER A 60 -4.88 16.08 -1.75
C SER A 60 -3.81 16.40 -0.69
N THR A 61 -3.21 17.59 -0.78
CA THR A 61 -2.10 17.99 0.10
C THR A 61 -2.53 18.14 1.56
N ALA A 62 -3.67 18.79 1.83
CA ALA A 62 -4.15 18.96 3.21
C ALA A 62 -4.56 17.63 3.86
N SER A 63 -5.15 16.72 3.09
CA SER A 63 -5.47 15.37 3.58
C SER A 63 -4.19 14.58 3.84
N TRP A 64 -3.18 14.70 2.98
CA TRP A 64 -1.86 14.11 3.21
C TRP A 64 -1.18 14.65 4.47
N HIS A 65 -1.29 15.96 4.76
CA HIS A 65 -0.78 16.53 6.01
C HIS A 65 -1.41 15.91 7.25
N LEU A 66 -2.74 15.78 7.26
CA LEU A 66 -3.45 15.11 8.34
C LEU A 66 -2.96 13.67 8.56
N ASP A 67 -2.75 12.95 7.47
CA ASP A 67 -2.31 11.57 7.56
C ASP A 67 -0.87 11.44 8.01
N PHE A 68 0.06 12.31 7.61
CA PHE A 68 1.49 12.01 7.75
C PHE A 68 2.26 12.95 8.68
N ASN A 69 1.87 14.21 8.83
CA ASN A 69 2.77 15.24 9.39
C ASN A 69 2.45 15.69 10.81
N PHE A 70 1.27 15.36 11.34
CA PHE A 70 0.98 15.51 12.77
C PHE A 70 1.57 14.33 13.51
N VAL A 71 2.83 14.44 13.90
CA VAL A 71 3.61 13.32 14.45
C VAL A 71 3.94 13.49 15.93
N ASP A 72 4.11 12.37 16.61
CA ASP A 72 4.68 12.34 17.95
C ASP A 72 6.22 12.46 17.93
N SER A 73 6.83 12.43 19.11
CA SER A 73 8.28 12.55 19.28
C SER A 73 9.11 11.44 18.63
N ASP A 74 8.49 10.33 18.20
CA ASP A 74 9.13 9.22 17.47
C ASP A 74 8.71 9.22 15.98
N GLN A 75 8.18 10.34 15.47
CA GLN A 75 7.72 10.52 14.09
C GLN A 75 6.52 9.65 13.69
N ARG A 76 5.73 9.18 14.67
CA ARG A 76 4.48 8.45 14.39
C ARG A 76 3.34 9.42 14.20
N SER A 77 2.76 9.40 13.00
CA SER A 77 1.58 10.21 12.68
C SER A 77 0.36 9.87 13.55
N ASP A 78 -0.41 10.89 13.93
CA ASP A 78 -1.62 10.78 14.73
C ASP A 78 -2.71 10.03 13.96
N LYS A 79 -3.02 8.81 14.39
CA LYS A 79 -4.00 7.94 13.71
C LYS A 79 -5.44 8.40 13.93
N ARG A 80 -5.69 9.33 14.86
CA ARG A 80 -7.00 9.97 15.05
C ARG A 80 -7.37 10.91 13.90
N LEU A 81 -6.40 11.30 13.08
CA LEU A 81 -6.59 12.20 11.94
C LEU A 81 -6.87 11.49 10.59
N ILE A 82 -6.81 10.16 10.54
CA ILE A 82 -7.18 9.41 9.31
C ILE A 82 -8.64 9.66 8.92
N PRO A 83 -9.64 9.57 9.84
CA PRO A 83 -11.03 9.84 9.47
C PRO A 83 -11.29 11.24 8.89
N PRO A 84 -10.78 12.36 9.46
CA PRO A 84 -10.96 13.67 8.85
C PRO A 84 -10.17 13.85 7.54
N ALA A 85 -9.01 13.18 7.36
CA ALA A 85 -8.29 13.20 6.08
C ALA A 85 -9.14 12.60 4.96
N ILE A 86 -9.66 11.39 5.19
CA ILE A 86 -10.59 10.73 4.25
C ILE A 86 -11.84 11.60 4.03
N LYS A 87 -12.36 12.24 5.08
CA LYS A 87 -13.54 13.11 4.95
C LYS A 87 -13.29 14.32 4.05
N LEU A 88 -12.10 14.91 4.13
CA LEU A 88 -11.70 16.01 3.27
C LEU A 88 -11.60 15.53 1.81
N MET A 89 -10.99 14.37 1.55
CA MET A 89 -10.93 13.77 0.21
C MET A 89 -12.32 13.47 -0.35
N GLU A 90 -13.23 12.91 0.45
CA GLU A 90 -14.63 12.72 0.06
C GLU A 90 -15.32 14.03 -0.32
N GLU A 91 -15.00 15.14 0.36
CA GLU A 91 -15.49 16.47 0.00
C GLU A 91 -14.90 16.95 -1.33
N GLY A 92 -13.60 16.81 -1.51
CA GLY A 92 -12.93 17.12 -2.77
C GLY A 92 -13.56 16.36 -3.94
N ILE A 93 -13.85 15.07 -3.78
CA ILE A 93 -14.53 14.24 -4.78
C ILE A 93 -15.95 14.74 -5.06
N ARG A 94 -16.72 15.13 -4.04
CA ARG A 94 -18.06 15.70 -4.24
C ARG A 94 -18.02 16.99 -5.06
N ASN A 95 -16.99 17.80 -4.86
CA ASN A 95 -16.80 19.05 -5.59
C ASN A 95 -16.21 18.81 -6.99
N ASN A 96 -15.44 17.73 -7.17
CA ASN A 96 -14.73 17.40 -8.41
C ASN A 96 -15.01 15.94 -8.82
N PRO A 97 -16.26 15.59 -9.16
CA PRO A 97 -16.66 14.18 -9.32
C PRO A 97 -16.11 13.52 -10.58
N ASP A 98 -15.65 14.31 -11.56
CA ASP A 98 -15.42 13.86 -12.93
C ASP A 98 -13.94 13.65 -13.27
N ILE A 99 -13.04 13.80 -12.29
CA ILE A 99 -11.59 13.67 -12.46
C ILE A 99 -11.04 12.45 -11.71
N TYR A 100 -10.03 11.78 -12.26
CA TYR A 100 -9.50 10.56 -11.63
C TYR A 100 -8.68 10.84 -10.35
N ASP A 101 -8.02 12.01 -10.29
CA ASP A 101 -6.91 12.31 -9.38
C ASP A 101 -7.29 12.10 -7.91
N LEU A 102 -8.41 12.67 -7.46
CA LEU A 102 -8.86 12.56 -6.07
C LEU A 102 -9.33 11.14 -5.70
N TYR A 103 -9.94 10.40 -6.63
CA TYR A 103 -10.29 9.00 -6.39
C TYR A 103 -9.04 8.13 -6.28
N PHE A 104 -8.05 8.37 -7.14
CA PHE A 104 -6.78 7.66 -7.11
C PHE A 104 -6.02 7.95 -5.82
N ASP A 105 -5.92 9.22 -5.43
CA ASP A 105 -5.19 9.63 -4.23
C ASP A 105 -5.88 9.12 -2.95
N LEU A 106 -7.22 9.21 -2.87
CA LEU A 106 -7.99 8.58 -1.80
C LEU A 106 -7.70 7.07 -1.69
N ALA A 107 -7.64 6.38 -2.82
CA ALA A 107 -7.35 4.96 -2.82
C ALA A 107 -5.91 4.64 -2.43
N TRP A 108 -4.93 5.31 -3.05
CA TRP A 108 -3.51 5.00 -2.95
C TRP A 108 -2.91 5.53 -1.64
N THR A 109 -3.07 6.80 -1.37
CA THR A 109 -2.42 7.45 -0.24
C THR A 109 -3.11 7.07 1.07
N HIS A 110 -4.45 7.21 1.11
CA HIS A 110 -5.20 7.08 2.35
C HIS A 110 -5.57 5.62 2.67
N TYR A 111 -6.16 4.90 1.73
CA TYR A 111 -6.56 3.51 2.00
C TYR A 111 -5.39 2.53 1.85
N TYR A 112 -4.63 2.58 0.75
CA TYR A 112 -3.58 1.59 0.47
C TYR A 112 -2.33 1.77 1.36
N TRP A 113 -1.82 2.99 1.51
CA TRP A 113 -0.61 3.23 2.31
C TRP A 113 -0.90 3.55 3.77
N LYS A 114 -1.79 4.50 4.04
CA LYS A 114 -1.98 4.99 5.41
C LYS A 114 -2.77 4.01 6.27
N ALA A 115 -3.96 3.64 5.83
CA ALA A 115 -4.84 2.71 6.55
C ALA A 115 -4.45 1.24 6.34
N LYS A 116 -3.84 0.94 5.19
CA LYS A 116 -3.57 -0.42 4.72
C LYS A 116 -4.83 -1.27 4.60
N ASP A 117 -5.92 -0.63 4.16
CA ASP A 117 -7.20 -1.26 3.84
C ASP A 117 -7.28 -1.42 2.32
N TYR A 118 -6.83 -2.59 1.84
CA TYR A 118 -6.65 -2.84 0.42
C TYR A 118 -7.97 -3.06 -0.31
N GLU A 119 -8.99 -3.56 0.38
CA GLU A 119 -10.36 -3.70 -0.11
C GLU A 119 -10.99 -2.34 -0.38
N LYS A 120 -10.87 -1.39 0.55
CA LYS A 120 -11.33 -0.01 0.31
C LYS A 120 -10.50 0.69 -0.76
N ALA A 121 -9.18 0.48 -0.79
CA ALA A 121 -8.36 0.99 -1.87
C ALA A 121 -8.85 0.48 -3.24
N LEU A 122 -9.22 -0.80 -3.33
CA LEU A 122 -9.77 -1.38 -4.56
C LEU A 122 -11.10 -0.72 -4.97
N GLU A 123 -12.02 -0.51 -4.02
CA GLU A 123 -13.29 0.17 -4.28
C GLU A 123 -13.08 1.56 -4.92
N TRP A 124 -12.13 2.34 -4.40
CA TRP A 124 -11.85 3.69 -4.89
C TRP A 124 -11.04 3.70 -6.19
N LEU A 125 -10.08 2.78 -6.38
CA LEU A 125 -9.36 2.64 -7.66
C LEU A 125 -10.29 2.24 -8.81
N LYS A 126 -11.30 1.40 -8.55
CA LYS A 126 -12.34 1.06 -9.54
C LYS A 126 -13.11 2.28 -10.01
N LYS A 127 -13.28 3.30 -9.17
CA LYS A 127 -13.87 4.59 -9.56
C LYS A 127 -12.85 5.44 -10.32
N ALA A 128 -11.61 5.53 -9.83
CA ALA A 128 -10.56 6.31 -10.49
C ALA A 128 -10.39 5.97 -11.98
N VAL A 129 -10.41 4.68 -12.34
CA VAL A 129 -10.27 4.24 -13.76
C VAL A 129 -11.50 4.53 -14.65
N GLN A 130 -12.56 5.12 -14.10
CA GLN A 130 -13.74 5.54 -14.88
C GLN A 130 -13.62 6.99 -15.37
N HIS A 131 -12.67 7.75 -14.80
CA HIS A 131 -12.50 9.16 -15.08
C HIS A 131 -11.19 9.44 -15.80
N ASP A 132 -11.12 10.60 -16.44
CA ASP A 132 -9.91 11.16 -17.02
C ASP A 132 -9.46 12.36 -16.20
N GLY A 133 -8.31 12.96 -16.53
CA GLY A 133 -7.88 14.22 -15.94
C GLY A 133 -8.48 15.41 -16.67
N ARG A 134 -8.17 16.60 -16.13
CA ARG A 134 -8.54 17.88 -16.75
C ARG A 134 -7.37 18.86 -16.66
N ASP A 135 -7.12 19.58 -17.73
CA ASP A 135 -6.17 20.69 -17.73
C ASP A 135 -6.72 21.82 -16.85
N PRO A 136 -5.99 22.26 -15.80
CA PRO A 136 -6.52 23.24 -14.86
C PRO A 136 -6.69 24.63 -15.46
N ASN A 137 -5.95 24.98 -16.52
CA ASN A 137 -5.99 26.31 -17.13
C ASN A 137 -7.04 26.43 -18.23
N THR A 138 -7.21 25.36 -19.01
CA THR A 138 -8.07 25.34 -20.21
C THR A 138 -9.35 24.52 -20.01
N GLY A 139 -9.41 23.73 -18.94
CA GLY A 139 -10.53 22.83 -18.67
C GLY A 139 -10.65 21.67 -19.65
N LYS A 140 -9.67 21.46 -20.53
CA LYS A 140 -9.69 20.38 -21.52
C LYS A 140 -9.51 19.03 -20.85
N ARG A 141 -10.22 18.01 -21.33
CA ARG A 141 -10.05 16.63 -20.88
C ARG A 141 -8.64 16.13 -21.25
N ILE A 142 -7.94 15.53 -20.27
CA ILE A 142 -6.64 14.89 -20.45
C ILE A 142 -6.82 13.39 -20.17
N PRO A 143 -6.47 12.47 -21.09
CA PRO A 143 -6.52 11.04 -20.81
C PRO A 143 -5.78 10.70 -19.51
N ARG A 144 -6.38 9.89 -18.63
CA ARG A 144 -5.71 9.53 -17.38
C ARG A 144 -4.37 8.81 -17.65
N PRO A 145 -3.37 8.99 -16.77
CA PRO A 145 -2.10 8.29 -16.89
C PRO A 145 -2.25 6.76 -16.76
N GLY A 146 -1.41 6.01 -17.47
CA GLY A 146 -1.45 4.54 -17.44
C GLY A 146 -1.11 3.91 -16.09
N PHE A 147 -0.46 4.66 -15.17
CA PHE A 147 -0.20 4.14 -13.82
C PHE A 147 -1.48 3.89 -13.03
N VAL A 148 -2.57 4.61 -13.30
CA VAL A 148 -3.86 4.46 -12.60
C VAL A 148 -4.43 3.06 -12.85
N ASP A 149 -4.51 2.65 -14.12
CA ASP A 149 -4.98 1.31 -14.50
C ASP A 149 -4.00 0.19 -14.07
N ARG A 150 -2.69 0.47 -13.97
CA ARG A 150 -1.70 -0.49 -13.44
C ARG A 150 -1.83 -0.67 -11.93
N MET A 151 -2.11 0.39 -11.19
CA MET A 151 -2.36 0.31 -9.76
C MET A 151 -3.64 -0.47 -9.44
N LEU A 152 -4.67 -0.39 -10.29
CA LEU A 152 -5.84 -1.26 -10.17
C LEU A 152 -5.45 -2.74 -10.29
N ALA A 153 -4.59 -3.10 -11.26
CA ALA A 153 -4.11 -4.47 -11.42
C ALA A 153 -3.35 -4.96 -10.18
N HIS A 154 -2.40 -4.16 -9.68
CA HIS A 154 -1.66 -4.48 -8.45
C HIS A 154 -2.59 -4.63 -7.24
N THR A 155 -3.63 -3.81 -7.13
CA THR A 155 -4.56 -3.88 -6.00
C THR A 155 -5.43 -5.12 -6.06
N TYR A 156 -5.86 -5.55 -7.25
CA TYR A 156 -6.50 -6.87 -7.43
C TYR A 156 -5.60 -8.00 -6.94
N GLU A 157 -4.31 -7.98 -7.27
CA GLU A 157 -3.35 -8.98 -6.75
C GLU A 157 -3.25 -8.91 -5.23
N LYS A 158 -3.16 -7.70 -4.68
CA LYS A 158 -3.03 -7.46 -3.24
C LYS A 158 -4.18 -8.09 -2.47
N VAL A 159 -5.42 -7.95 -2.94
CA VAL A 159 -6.61 -8.57 -2.32
C VAL A 159 -6.84 -10.04 -2.73
N GLY A 160 -5.94 -10.60 -3.56
CA GLY A 160 -6.00 -11.98 -4.03
C GLY A 160 -7.11 -12.28 -5.04
N LEU A 161 -7.49 -11.29 -5.86
CA LEU A 161 -8.39 -11.42 -7.00
C LEU A 161 -7.57 -11.61 -8.30
N PHE A 162 -6.90 -12.75 -8.42
CA PHE A 162 -5.87 -12.96 -9.44
C PHE A 162 -6.38 -12.97 -10.88
N ASP A 163 -7.60 -13.47 -11.13
CA ASP A 163 -8.17 -13.48 -12.48
C ASP A 163 -8.51 -12.06 -12.95
N GLU A 164 -9.04 -11.22 -12.05
CA GLU A 164 -9.29 -9.80 -12.34
C GLU A 164 -7.98 -9.02 -12.52
N ALA A 165 -6.95 -9.34 -11.72
CA ALA A 165 -5.61 -8.79 -11.91
C ALA A 165 -5.03 -9.15 -13.30
N GLU A 166 -5.09 -10.42 -13.70
CA GLU A 166 -4.59 -10.89 -14.99
C GLU A 166 -5.34 -10.19 -16.14
N LYS A 167 -6.67 -10.10 -16.03
CA LYS A 167 -7.53 -9.39 -16.99
C LYS A 167 -7.16 -7.90 -17.10
N GLN A 168 -6.95 -7.22 -15.97
CA GLN A 168 -6.58 -5.81 -15.96
C GLN A 168 -5.17 -5.61 -16.55
N TRP A 169 -4.20 -6.47 -16.25
CA TRP A 169 -2.87 -6.42 -16.86
C TRP A 169 -2.91 -6.62 -18.38
N ARG A 170 -3.73 -7.56 -18.87
CA ARG A 170 -3.93 -7.76 -20.31
C ARG A 170 -4.53 -6.53 -20.97
N LYS A 171 -5.50 -5.86 -20.34
CA LYS A 171 -6.04 -4.58 -20.80
C LYS A 171 -4.95 -3.51 -20.87
N ASN A 172 -4.16 -3.37 -19.80
CA ASN A 172 -3.06 -2.39 -19.74
C ASN A 172 -2.02 -2.64 -20.83
N LEU A 173 -1.65 -3.90 -21.06
CA LEU A 173 -0.71 -4.29 -22.11
C LEU A 173 -1.26 -3.98 -23.50
N ALA A 174 -2.52 -4.31 -23.79
CA ALA A 174 -3.14 -4.05 -25.08
C ALA A 174 -3.17 -2.55 -25.41
N GLU A 175 -3.54 -1.72 -24.43
CA GLU A 175 -3.56 -0.25 -24.60
C GLU A 175 -2.13 0.32 -24.74
N SER A 176 -1.16 -0.20 -23.99
CA SER A 176 0.24 0.22 -24.12
C SER A 176 0.82 -0.14 -25.50
N LEU A 177 0.48 -1.33 -26.02
CA LEU A 177 0.88 -1.74 -27.38
C LEU A 177 0.25 -0.85 -28.46
N LYS A 178 -1.00 -0.41 -28.28
CA LYS A 178 -1.64 0.54 -29.19
C LYS A 178 -0.89 1.87 -29.23
N ARG A 179 -0.47 2.39 -28.07
CA ARG A 179 0.32 3.63 -27.96
C ARG A 179 1.71 3.47 -28.56
N LEU A 180 2.37 2.35 -28.29
CA LEU A 180 3.67 2.02 -28.90
C LEU A 180 3.57 1.94 -30.43
N LYS A 181 2.50 1.37 -30.98
CA LYS A 181 2.29 1.34 -32.44
C LYS A 181 2.10 2.74 -33.02
N ALA A 182 1.44 3.63 -32.28
CA ALA A 182 1.21 5.01 -32.72
C ALA A 182 2.50 5.84 -32.71
N ASP A 183 3.38 5.62 -31.73
CA ASP A 183 4.67 6.29 -31.62
C ASP A 183 5.79 5.33 -31.17
N PRO A 184 6.39 4.56 -32.10
CA PRO A 184 7.38 3.55 -31.75
C PRO A 184 8.77 4.12 -31.42
N LYS A 185 9.00 5.41 -31.68
CA LYS A 185 10.29 6.08 -31.43
C LYS A 185 10.37 6.62 -30.01
N ASP A 186 9.24 6.85 -29.36
CA ASP A 186 9.16 7.25 -27.96
C ASP A 186 9.54 6.06 -27.05
N GLY A 187 10.73 6.15 -26.44
CA GLY A 187 11.27 5.14 -25.54
C GLY A 187 10.38 4.86 -24.33
N SER A 188 9.56 5.83 -23.89
CA SER A 188 8.63 5.63 -22.79
C SER A 188 7.55 4.59 -23.11
N ARG A 189 7.17 4.44 -24.40
CA ARG A 189 6.18 3.44 -24.84
C ARG A 189 6.69 2.02 -24.72
N TRP A 190 7.96 1.81 -25.04
CA TRP A 190 8.63 0.52 -24.81
C TRP A 190 8.70 0.20 -23.32
N GLN A 191 9.00 1.19 -22.47
CA GLN A 191 9.00 1.02 -21.03
C GLN A 191 7.61 0.64 -20.50
N GLU A 192 6.53 1.29 -20.96
CA GLU A 192 5.15 0.96 -20.57
C GLU A 192 4.76 -0.49 -20.90
N VAL A 193 5.05 -0.93 -22.13
CA VAL A 193 4.80 -2.31 -22.58
C VAL A 193 5.65 -3.29 -21.78
N GLY A 194 6.93 -2.99 -21.58
CA GLY A 194 7.86 -3.80 -20.80
C GLY A 194 7.41 -3.97 -19.34
N THR A 195 6.93 -2.90 -18.70
CA THR A 195 6.34 -2.96 -17.35
C THR A 195 5.11 -3.87 -17.32
N CYS A 196 4.19 -3.73 -18.28
CA CYS A 196 2.98 -4.55 -18.31
C CYS A 196 3.30 -6.04 -18.52
N ARG A 197 4.21 -6.36 -19.46
CA ARG A 197 4.63 -7.75 -19.72
C ARG A 197 5.29 -8.39 -18.50
N ARG A 198 6.25 -7.70 -17.87
CA ARG A 198 6.95 -8.21 -16.69
C ARG A 198 5.98 -8.47 -15.53
N ASN A 199 5.08 -7.53 -15.21
CA ASN A 199 4.11 -7.73 -14.13
C ASN A 199 3.08 -8.82 -14.44
N LEU A 200 2.52 -8.84 -15.65
CA LEU A 200 1.60 -9.89 -16.09
C LEU A 200 2.24 -11.28 -16.00
N ALA A 201 3.47 -11.42 -16.52
CA ALA A 201 4.21 -12.67 -16.45
C ALA A 201 4.48 -13.08 -15.00
N MET A 202 4.91 -12.15 -14.14
CA MET A 202 5.19 -12.45 -12.74
C MET A 202 3.96 -12.88 -11.95
N LEU A 203 2.80 -12.26 -12.19
CA LEU A 203 1.53 -12.71 -11.62
C LEU A 203 1.24 -14.17 -12.02
N CYS A 204 1.32 -14.46 -13.31
CA CYS A 204 1.06 -15.79 -13.86
C CYS A 204 2.02 -16.86 -13.33
N LEU A 205 3.32 -16.55 -13.32
CA LEU A 205 4.36 -17.45 -12.80
C LEU A 205 4.15 -17.74 -11.31
N ARG A 206 3.85 -16.73 -10.50
CA ARG A 206 3.64 -16.92 -9.05
C ARG A 206 2.36 -17.66 -8.73
N ARG A 207 1.28 -17.49 -9.51
CA ARG A 207 0.10 -18.37 -9.41
C ARG A 207 0.50 -19.83 -9.59
N ALA A 208 1.36 -20.10 -10.58
CA ALA A 208 1.87 -21.43 -10.82
C ALA A 208 2.71 -21.92 -9.64
N TRP A 209 3.78 -21.21 -9.28
CA TRP A 209 4.71 -21.64 -8.22
C TRP A 209 4.01 -21.88 -6.89
N ARG A 210 3.10 -20.96 -6.51
CA ARG A 210 2.43 -21.01 -5.22
C ARG A 210 1.27 -22.00 -5.19
N TYR A 211 0.54 -22.21 -6.29
CA TYR A 211 -0.74 -22.93 -6.28
C TYR A 211 -0.86 -24.05 -7.33
N GLY A 212 0.18 -24.32 -8.11
CA GLY A 212 0.20 -25.40 -9.12
C GLY A 212 -0.58 -25.10 -10.40
N ASP A 213 -0.90 -23.83 -10.67
CA ASP A 213 -1.59 -23.36 -11.88
C ASP A 213 -0.63 -23.39 -13.10
N MET A 214 -0.47 -24.59 -13.69
CA MET A 214 0.43 -24.80 -14.83
C MET A 214 -0.02 -24.07 -16.10
N ASP A 215 -1.32 -23.81 -16.26
CA ASP A 215 -1.85 -23.02 -17.37
C ASP A 215 -1.43 -21.56 -17.23
N ALA A 216 -1.49 -21.00 -16.01
CA ALA A 216 -0.93 -19.68 -15.74
C ALA A 216 0.58 -19.67 -15.99
N TYR A 217 1.33 -20.71 -15.59
CA TYR A 217 2.76 -20.81 -15.91
C TYR A 217 3.00 -20.63 -17.41
N LYS A 218 2.30 -21.43 -18.23
CA LYS A 218 2.44 -21.37 -19.68
C LYS A 218 2.13 -19.97 -20.23
N ARG A 219 1.01 -19.36 -19.79
CA ARG A 219 0.66 -17.98 -20.18
C ARG A 219 1.74 -16.96 -19.79
N GLY A 220 2.34 -17.11 -18.60
CA GLY A 220 3.43 -16.25 -18.15
C GLY A 220 4.69 -16.39 -19.01
N LEU A 221 5.06 -17.62 -19.39
CA LEU A 221 6.17 -17.88 -20.30
C LEU A 221 5.93 -17.32 -21.70
N ASP A 222 4.70 -17.40 -22.22
CA ASP A 222 4.36 -16.85 -23.53
C ASP A 222 4.51 -15.31 -23.54
N VAL A 223 4.15 -14.64 -22.43
CA VAL A 223 4.36 -13.19 -22.28
C VAL A 223 5.85 -12.82 -22.21
N LEU A 224 6.66 -13.63 -21.52
CA LEU A 224 8.12 -13.42 -21.45
C LEU A 224 8.82 -13.73 -22.77
N ASP A 225 8.38 -14.75 -23.50
CA ASP A 225 8.89 -15.05 -24.83
C ASP A 225 8.64 -13.87 -25.78
N ASP A 226 7.43 -13.32 -25.77
CA ASP A 226 7.07 -12.15 -26.55
C ASP A 226 7.89 -10.91 -26.15
N LEU A 227 8.13 -10.70 -24.84
CA LEU A 227 9.03 -9.65 -24.33
C LEU A 227 10.44 -9.80 -24.94
N VAL A 228 11.05 -10.98 -24.79
CA VAL A 228 12.43 -11.25 -25.23
C VAL A 228 12.58 -11.17 -26.74
N ARG A 229 11.54 -11.56 -27.49
CA ARG A 229 11.55 -11.55 -28.96
C ARG A 229 11.35 -10.15 -29.56
N THR A 230 10.58 -9.30 -28.90
CA THR A 230 10.11 -8.03 -29.50
C THR A 230 10.75 -6.78 -28.92
N GLU A 231 11.26 -6.81 -27.68
CA GLU A 231 11.87 -5.63 -27.07
C GLU A 231 13.30 -5.39 -27.65
N PRO A 232 13.56 -4.22 -28.26
CA PRO A 232 14.84 -3.95 -28.91
C PRO A 232 16.01 -3.99 -27.93
N ASN A 233 17.05 -4.78 -28.28
CA ASN A 233 18.28 -4.96 -27.53
C ASN A 233 18.09 -5.44 -26.09
N ILE A 234 17.02 -6.20 -25.80
CA ILE A 234 16.74 -6.71 -24.45
C ILE A 234 17.89 -7.53 -23.86
N SER A 235 18.62 -8.28 -24.68
CA SER A 235 19.79 -9.06 -24.24
C SER A 235 20.93 -8.19 -23.70
N GLU A 236 21.02 -6.93 -24.13
CA GLU A 236 22.01 -5.96 -23.64
C GLU A 236 21.45 -5.15 -22.48
N LYS A 237 20.18 -4.71 -22.59
CA LYS A 237 19.50 -3.87 -21.59
C LYS A 237 19.17 -4.61 -20.30
N ASP A 238 18.75 -5.86 -20.42
CA ASP A 238 18.23 -6.67 -19.32
C ASP A 238 18.62 -8.16 -19.50
N PRO A 239 19.92 -8.48 -19.49
CA PRO A 239 20.40 -9.85 -19.65
C PRO A 239 19.92 -10.76 -18.52
N GLU A 240 19.62 -10.20 -17.35
CA GLU A 240 19.05 -10.94 -16.21
C GLU A 240 17.66 -11.45 -16.51
N GLN A 241 16.76 -10.62 -17.04
CA GLN A 241 15.42 -11.03 -17.44
C GLN A 241 15.44 -12.14 -18.50
N VAL A 242 16.36 -12.07 -19.47
CA VAL A 242 16.53 -13.11 -20.50
C VAL A 242 16.99 -14.42 -19.88
N ARG A 243 17.94 -14.38 -18.94
CA ARG A 243 18.41 -15.58 -18.21
C ARG A 243 17.30 -16.17 -17.34
N ALA A 244 16.58 -15.34 -16.59
CA ALA A 244 15.48 -15.75 -15.72
C ALA A 244 14.35 -16.41 -16.53
N TYR A 245 13.96 -15.83 -17.67
CA TYR A 245 13.00 -16.45 -18.60
C TYR A 245 13.44 -17.84 -19.04
N LYS A 246 14.68 -18.00 -19.52
CA LYS A 246 15.21 -19.30 -19.96
C LYS A 246 15.19 -20.34 -18.84
N ALA A 247 15.54 -19.93 -17.62
CA ALA A 247 15.54 -20.82 -16.46
C ALA A 247 14.12 -21.25 -16.07
N ALA A 248 13.15 -20.32 -16.05
CA ALA A 248 11.74 -20.66 -15.82
C ALA A 248 11.17 -21.57 -16.91
N LYS A 249 11.51 -21.32 -18.18
CA LYS A 249 11.09 -22.18 -19.30
C LYS A 249 11.60 -23.62 -19.11
N LYS A 250 12.88 -23.78 -18.79
CA LYS A 250 13.47 -25.10 -18.49
C LYS A 250 12.79 -25.77 -17.30
N ALA A 251 12.49 -25.02 -16.23
CA ALA A 251 11.79 -25.55 -15.07
C ALA A 251 10.36 -26.01 -15.42
N TYR A 252 9.63 -25.23 -16.23
CA TYR A 252 8.31 -25.62 -16.74
C TYR A 252 8.35 -26.92 -17.55
N GLU A 253 9.30 -27.04 -18.49
CA GLU A 253 9.46 -28.24 -19.31
C GLU A 253 9.72 -29.49 -18.45
N GLN A 254 10.52 -29.36 -17.38
CA GLN A 254 10.76 -30.44 -16.42
C GLN A 254 9.50 -30.81 -15.62
N LEU A 255 8.72 -29.82 -15.18
CA LEU A 255 7.46 -30.05 -14.46
C LEU A 255 6.45 -30.79 -15.36
N VAL A 256 6.31 -30.36 -16.62
CA VAL A 256 5.45 -31.02 -17.61
C VAL A 256 5.90 -32.45 -17.87
N ALA A 257 7.20 -32.67 -18.13
CA ALA A 257 7.73 -34.00 -18.42
C ALA A 257 7.57 -34.99 -17.25
N THR A 258 7.58 -34.50 -16.01
CA THR A 258 7.44 -35.32 -14.81
C THR A 258 6.01 -35.44 -14.29
N GLY A 259 5.06 -34.70 -14.87
CA GLY A 259 3.68 -34.60 -14.37
C GLY A 259 3.57 -33.94 -12.98
N LYS A 260 4.64 -33.32 -12.48
CA LYS A 260 4.67 -32.67 -11.17
C LYS A 260 4.06 -31.28 -11.25
N ARG A 261 3.37 -30.88 -10.18
CA ARG A 261 2.87 -29.52 -10.01
C ARG A 261 3.55 -28.87 -8.81
N PRO A 262 4.07 -27.64 -8.95
CA PRO A 262 4.63 -26.90 -7.83
C PRO A 262 3.52 -26.52 -6.84
N HIS A 263 3.89 -26.34 -5.58
CA HIS A 263 2.98 -25.92 -4.52
C HIS A 263 3.81 -25.30 -3.39
N ASP A 264 4.51 -24.21 -3.69
CA ASP A 264 5.54 -23.61 -2.81
C ASP A 264 4.97 -23.16 -1.45
N VAL A 265 3.65 -22.98 -1.32
CA VAL A 265 3.00 -22.67 -0.04
C VAL A 265 2.85 -23.88 0.88
N SER A 266 3.15 -25.09 0.40
CA SER A 266 2.90 -26.35 1.11
C SER A 266 4.19 -27.17 1.33
N PRO A 267 4.35 -27.84 2.49
CA PRO A 267 3.49 -27.74 3.68
C PRO A 267 3.60 -26.33 4.33
N PRO A 268 2.58 -25.87 5.07
CA PRO A 268 2.70 -24.62 5.83
C PRO A 268 3.84 -24.67 6.85
N ILE A 269 4.51 -23.54 7.06
CA ILE A 269 5.60 -23.40 8.03
C ILE A 269 5.02 -22.94 9.38
N ASP A 270 5.40 -23.62 10.47
CA ASP A 270 5.16 -23.12 11.82
C ASP A 270 6.06 -21.90 12.08
N VAL A 271 5.45 -20.71 12.05
CA VAL A 271 6.21 -19.46 12.17
C VAL A 271 6.65 -19.17 13.61
N GLY A 272 6.25 -20.00 14.57
CA GLY A 272 6.66 -19.88 15.97
C GLY A 272 6.43 -18.48 16.53
N PHE A 273 5.25 -17.91 16.25
CA PHE A 273 4.90 -16.57 16.66
C PHE A 273 4.82 -16.50 18.19
N SER A 274 5.52 -15.52 18.76
CA SER A 274 5.42 -15.24 20.19
C SER A 274 5.53 -13.75 20.43
N VAL A 275 4.88 -13.29 21.48
CA VAL A 275 4.90 -11.88 21.87
C VAL A 275 4.95 -11.80 23.39
N LYS A 276 5.79 -10.93 23.91
CA LYS A 276 5.79 -10.53 25.32
C LYS A 276 5.80 -9.02 25.36
N TRP A 277 5.11 -8.45 26.32
CA TRP A 277 5.20 -7.03 26.61
C TRP A 277 5.52 -6.82 28.09
N ARG A 278 6.10 -5.67 28.41
CA ARG A 278 6.44 -5.29 29.79
C ARG A 278 6.34 -3.77 29.94
N LYS A 279 5.75 -3.31 31.05
CA LYS A 279 5.88 -1.92 31.51
C LYS A 279 7.28 -1.68 32.07
N ILE A 280 7.99 -0.70 31.51
CA ILE A 280 9.30 -0.25 32.03
C ILE A 280 9.10 0.82 33.10
N LYS A 281 8.22 1.79 32.80
CA LYS A 281 7.80 2.87 33.68
C LYS A 281 6.43 3.39 33.18
N PRO A 282 5.75 4.32 33.88
CA PRO A 282 4.46 4.85 33.44
C PRO A 282 4.47 5.26 31.96
N LYS A 283 3.53 4.75 31.17
CA LYS A 283 3.38 5.00 29.72
C LYS A 283 4.55 4.55 28.83
N VAL A 284 5.48 3.76 29.35
CA VAL A 284 6.62 3.25 28.57
C VAL A 284 6.66 1.73 28.62
N ILE A 285 6.52 1.11 27.45
CA ILE A 285 6.47 -0.34 27.31
C ILE A 285 7.54 -0.85 26.36
N THR A 286 7.92 -2.10 26.56
CA THR A 286 8.70 -2.87 25.58
C THR A 286 7.87 -4.02 25.08
N ILE A 287 7.93 -4.30 23.79
CA ILE A 287 7.31 -5.45 23.14
C ILE A 287 8.43 -6.21 22.44
N GLU A 288 8.51 -7.52 22.67
CA GLU A 288 9.49 -8.39 22.02
C GLU A 288 8.91 -9.75 21.74
N GLY A 289 9.45 -10.44 20.75
CA GLY A 289 8.90 -11.71 20.32
C GLY A 289 9.69 -12.41 19.24
N THR A 290 9.07 -13.46 18.70
CA THR A 290 9.62 -14.26 17.60
C THR A 290 8.61 -14.33 16.47
N LEU A 291 9.10 -14.28 15.24
CA LEU A 291 8.37 -14.60 14.03
C LEU A 291 9.38 -15.16 13.03
N LYS A 292 9.32 -16.47 12.77
CA LYS A 292 10.30 -17.20 11.97
C LYS A 292 9.65 -17.55 10.63
N LEU A 293 9.79 -16.70 9.63
CA LEU A 293 8.99 -16.82 8.40
C LEU A 293 9.49 -17.96 7.51
N VAL A 294 10.62 -17.74 6.84
CA VAL A 294 11.12 -18.71 5.84
C VAL A 294 12.59 -19.01 6.12
N PRO A 295 12.96 -20.26 6.43
CA PRO A 295 14.37 -20.65 6.48
C PRO A 295 15.01 -20.40 5.11
N ILE A 296 16.22 -19.82 5.10
CA ILE A 296 16.89 -19.49 3.82
C ILE A 296 17.08 -20.73 2.93
N GLU A 297 17.35 -21.89 3.55
CA GLU A 297 17.59 -23.15 2.84
C GLU A 297 16.34 -23.68 2.12
N GLU A 298 15.13 -23.30 2.55
CA GLU A 298 13.90 -23.71 1.86
C GLU A 298 13.81 -23.12 0.45
N TYR A 299 14.42 -21.95 0.20
CA TYR A 299 14.40 -21.31 -1.12
C TYR A 299 15.06 -22.14 -2.20
N LYS A 300 16.05 -22.98 -1.86
CA LYS A 300 16.70 -23.87 -2.81
C LYS A 300 15.72 -24.83 -3.52
N GLY A 301 14.64 -25.19 -2.82
CA GLY A 301 13.63 -26.13 -3.32
C GLY A 301 12.40 -25.48 -3.95
N LEU A 302 12.27 -24.15 -3.92
CA LEU A 302 11.07 -23.49 -4.42
C LEU A 302 11.02 -23.47 -5.94
N ALA A 303 9.83 -23.62 -6.49
CA ALA A 303 9.59 -23.53 -7.92
C ALA A 303 9.86 -22.12 -8.47
N ALA A 304 9.80 -21.10 -7.63
CA ALA A 304 10.19 -19.72 -7.95
C ALA A 304 11.72 -19.55 -8.16
N GLU A 305 12.55 -20.35 -7.49
CA GLU A 305 14.00 -20.14 -7.42
C GLU A 305 14.72 -20.14 -8.77
N PRO A 306 14.40 -21.01 -9.75
CA PRO A 306 14.99 -20.95 -11.08
C PRO A 306 14.86 -19.58 -11.75
N TYR A 307 13.79 -18.83 -11.45
CA TYR A 307 13.59 -17.50 -11.98
C TYR A 307 14.19 -16.42 -11.08
N THR A 308 13.93 -16.48 -9.77
CA THR A 308 14.30 -15.41 -8.83
C THR A 308 15.78 -15.41 -8.47
N ASN A 309 16.47 -16.55 -8.56
CA ASN A 309 17.85 -16.75 -8.08
C ASN A 309 18.07 -16.22 -6.65
N PHE A 310 17.03 -16.28 -5.81
CA PHE A 310 17.05 -15.64 -4.51
C PHE A 310 18.00 -16.37 -3.57
N TRP A 311 17.86 -17.69 -3.45
CA TRP A 311 18.83 -18.52 -2.72
C TRP A 311 20.23 -18.41 -3.34
N LYS A 312 20.33 -18.53 -4.67
CA LYS A 312 21.61 -18.48 -5.40
C LYS A 312 22.41 -17.20 -5.13
N SER A 313 21.73 -16.07 -4.90
CA SER A 313 22.39 -14.81 -4.53
C SER A 313 23.17 -14.88 -3.21
N TYR A 314 22.79 -15.77 -2.29
CA TYR A 314 23.46 -16.00 -1.01
C TYR A 314 24.54 -17.10 -1.07
N GLU A 315 24.66 -17.85 -2.17
CA GLU A 315 25.66 -18.93 -2.28
C GLU A 315 27.09 -18.40 -2.21
N PHE A 316 27.31 -17.15 -2.65
CA PHE A 316 28.59 -16.45 -2.56
C PHE A 316 29.00 -16.07 -1.12
N LEU A 317 28.07 -16.10 -0.17
CA LEU A 317 28.39 -15.88 1.24
C LEU A 317 28.89 -17.18 1.90
N LEU A 318 29.85 -17.04 2.81
CA LEU A 318 30.24 -18.12 3.72
C LEU A 318 29.00 -18.66 4.45
N PRO A 319 28.88 -19.98 4.70
CA PRO A 319 27.73 -20.54 5.40
C PRO A 319 27.43 -19.87 6.75
N SER A 320 28.46 -19.47 7.50
CA SER A 320 28.35 -18.75 8.78
C SER A 320 27.83 -17.30 8.65
N LYS A 321 27.81 -16.75 7.44
CA LYS A 321 27.34 -15.39 7.12
C LYS A 321 25.96 -15.37 6.47
N ARG A 322 25.40 -16.54 6.11
CA ARG A 322 24.05 -16.61 5.55
C ARG A 322 23.01 -16.36 6.64
N PRO A 323 21.97 -15.57 6.37
CA PRO A 323 20.90 -15.37 7.33
C PRO A 323 20.18 -16.70 7.56
N LYS A 324 19.84 -17.05 8.80
CA LYS A 324 19.09 -18.28 9.07
C LYS A 324 17.67 -18.22 8.52
N TRP A 325 17.08 -17.02 8.53
CA TRP A 325 15.70 -16.74 8.18
C TRP A 325 15.65 -15.55 7.22
N VAL A 326 14.74 -15.62 6.25
CA VAL A 326 14.47 -14.54 5.31
C VAL A 326 13.35 -13.70 5.90
N ASP A 327 13.77 -12.71 6.68
CA ASP A 327 12.86 -11.83 7.39
C ASP A 327 13.18 -10.40 6.98
N ASN A 328 12.39 -9.89 6.04
CA ASN A 328 12.34 -8.47 5.67
C ASN A 328 10.91 -7.94 5.89
N SER A 329 10.18 -8.64 6.75
CA SER A 329 8.80 -8.34 7.13
C SER A 329 8.76 -7.48 8.38
N ARG A 330 7.58 -6.92 8.65
CA ARG A 330 7.33 -6.11 9.84
C ARG A 330 6.16 -6.70 10.61
N VAL A 331 6.23 -6.63 11.93
CA VAL A 331 5.12 -6.96 12.83
C VAL A 331 4.42 -5.65 13.19
N ARG A 332 3.11 -5.60 12.95
CA ARG A 332 2.27 -4.46 13.28
C ARG A 332 1.92 -4.46 14.75
N ILE A 333 1.85 -3.26 15.32
CA ILE A 333 1.53 -2.99 16.71
C ILE A 333 0.43 -1.94 16.74
N ILE A 334 -0.66 -2.26 17.43
CA ILE A 334 -1.73 -1.31 17.72
C ILE A 334 -1.88 -1.25 19.23
N PHE A 335 -1.68 -0.07 19.80
CA PHE A 335 -2.01 0.22 21.18
C PHE A 335 -3.10 1.28 21.20
N ALA A 336 -4.29 0.95 21.69
CA ALA A 336 -5.42 1.87 21.66
C ALA A 336 -6.41 1.61 22.78
N ASP A 337 -7.36 2.54 22.96
CA ASP A 337 -8.56 2.30 23.75
C ASP A 337 -9.23 0.97 23.35
N ALA A 338 -9.81 0.24 24.30
CA ALA A 338 -10.38 -1.08 24.04
C ALA A 338 -11.48 -1.07 22.96
N ASP A 339 -12.29 0.00 22.90
CA ASP A 339 -13.39 0.18 21.94
C ASP A 339 -12.94 0.71 20.56
N TYR A 340 -11.66 1.01 20.36
CA TYR A 340 -11.15 1.49 19.07
C TYR A 340 -11.17 0.39 18.00
N ASN A 341 -11.88 0.59 16.89
CA ASN A 341 -11.87 -0.36 15.77
C ASN A 341 -10.96 0.14 14.64
N PHE A 342 -9.77 -0.44 14.51
CA PHE A 342 -8.81 -0.05 13.48
C PHE A 342 -9.17 -0.54 12.07
N ARG A 343 -10.11 -1.49 11.95
CA ARG A 343 -10.56 -2.04 10.66
C ARG A 343 -11.68 -1.26 10.00
N GLU A 344 -12.33 -0.39 10.74
CA GLU A 344 -13.47 0.36 10.23
C GLU A 344 -13.20 1.84 10.45
N ILE A 345 -12.87 2.52 9.36
CA ILE A 345 -12.66 3.96 9.39
C ILE A 345 -14.01 4.66 9.27
N LYS A 346 -14.52 5.15 10.39
CA LYS A 346 -15.77 5.92 10.44
C LYS A 346 -15.46 7.39 10.23
N THR A 347 -15.77 7.92 9.05
CA THR A 347 -15.63 9.35 8.78
C THR A 347 -16.68 10.16 9.54
N PRO A 348 -16.32 11.34 10.07
CA PRO A 348 -17.28 12.17 10.79
C PRO A 348 -18.35 12.73 9.84
N LYS A 349 -19.54 13.02 10.37
CA LYS A 349 -20.65 13.62 9.59
C LYS A 349 -20.26 14.97 9.01
N LYS A 350 -19.56 15.79 9.80
CA LYS A 350 -19.01 17.09 9.41
C LYS A 350 -17.49 17.02 9.51
N LEU A 351 -16.80 17.65 8.57
CA LEU A 351 -15.35 17.79 8.65
C LEU A 351 -14.99 18.58 9.91
N SER A 352 -14.08 18.04 10.71
CA SER A 352 -13.48 18.70 11.86
C SER A 352 -12.00 18.36 11.89
N TRP A 353 -11.19 19.36 12.23
CA TRP A 353 -9.74 19.23 12.40
C TRP A 353 -9.36 19.08 13.87
N GLU A 354 -10.36 19.16 14.76
CA GLU A 354 -10.14 18.94 16.18
C GLU A 354 -9.85 17.46 16.44
N VAL A 355 -8.68 17.22 17.00
CA VAL A 355 -8.29 15.89 17.46
C VAL A 355 -9.04 15.56 18.74
N ASP A 356 -9.60 14.34 18.81
CA ASP A 356 -10.20 13.83 20.04
C ASP A 356 -9.12 13.63 21.12
N LYS A 357 -9.01 14.60 22.02
CA LYS A 357 -8.04 14.62 23.13
C LYS A 357 -8.34 13.59 24.23
N THR A 358 -9.42 12.83 24.11
CA THR A 358 -9.78 11.76 25.06
C THR A 358 -9.36 10.38 24.57
N ARG A 359 -8.94 10.27 23.32
CA ARG A 359 -8.61 8.98 22.67
C ARG A 359 -7.11 8.74 22.66
N THR A 360 -6.71 7.55 23.10
CA THR A 360 -5.37 7.02 22.86
C THR A 360 -5.42 6.08 21.66
N VAL A 361 -4.69 6.42 20.58
CA VAL A 361 -4.55 5.57 19.40
C VAL A 361 -3.11 5.64 18.90
N LEU A 362 -2.40 4.52 19.01
CA LEU A 362 -1.05 4.34 18.51
C LEU A 362 -1.02 3.17 17.54
N TRP A 363 -0.54 3.42 16.32
CA TRP A 363 -0.13 2.35 15.42
C TRP A 363 1.35 2.52 15.14
N ASP A 364 2.07 1.41 15.23
CA ASP A 364 3.50 1.32 15.03
C ASP A 364 3.81 -0.06 14.43
N ASP A 365 5.05 -0.27 14.05
CA ASP A 365 5.51 -1.56 13.57
C ASP A 365 7.01 -1.72 13.81
N THR A 366 7.47 -2.96 13.86
CA THR A 366 8.88 -3.29 14.09
C THR A 366 9.36 -4.26 13.03
N PRO A 367 10.58 -4.07 12.48
CA PRO A 367 11.17 -5.07 11.60
C PRO A 367 11.39 -6.37 12.36
N VAL A 368 11.34 -7.48 11.60
CA VAL A 368 11.76 -8.79 12.07
C VAL A 368 13.16 -9.04 11.54
N GLU A 369 14.07 -9.31 12.46
CA GLU A 369 15.48 -9.58 12.15
C GLU A 369 15.86 -10.95 12.72
N SER A 370 16.24 -11.87 11.83
CA SER A 370 16.68 -13.23 12.22
C SER A 370 15.70 -13.96 13.14
N GLY A 371 14.41 -13.87 12.83
CA GLY A 371 13.32 -14.56 13.48
C GLY A 371 12.81 -13.87 14.74
N LYS A 372 13.27 -12.65 15.03
CA LYS A 372 13.00 -11.91 16.27
C LYS A 372 12.60 -10.48 15.97
N PHE A 373 11.82 -9.90 16.87
CA PHE A 373 11.50 -8.48 16.83
C PHE A 373 11.49 -7.90 18.24
N LYS A 374 11.79 -6.60 18.34
CA LYS A 374 11.78 -5.87 19.60
C LYS A 374 11.58 -4.39 19.35
N ILE A 375 10.70 -3.78 20.14
CA ILE A 375 10.49 -2.33 20.12
C ILE A 375 10.28 -1.81 21.55
N LYS A 376 10.71 -0.57 21.78
CA LYS A 376 10.36 0.22 22.95
C LYS A 376 9.47 1.36 22.50
N ILE A 377 8.34 1.54 23.18
CA ILE A 377 7.37 2.59 22.89
C ILE A 377 7.30 3.50 24.12
N ASP A 378 7.64 4.78 23.95
CA ASP A 378 7.58 5.79 25.00
C ASP A 378 6.45 6.79 24.73
N MET A 379 5.25 6.48 25.23
CA MET A 379 4.08 7.34 25.10
C MET A 379 4.07 8.49 26.13
N SER A 380 5.07 8.54 27.03
CA SER A 380 5.13 9.57 28.08
C SER A 380 5.57 10.94 27.55
N ARG A 381 6.25 10.96 26.40
CA ARG A 381 6.78 12.16 25.75
C ARG A 381 5.70 13.02 25.09
N ASP A 382 4.59 12.39 24.69
CA ASP A 382 3.54 13.03 23.88
C ASP A 382 2.15 12.89 24.54
N PRO A 383 1.91 13.56 25.69
CA PRO A 383 0.68 13.39 26.46
C PRO A 383 -0.60 13.82 25.72
N SER A 384 -0.50 14.71 24.73
CA SER A 384 -1.62 15.10 23.85
C SER A 384 -1.98 14.02 22.83
N PHE A 385 -1.01 13.19 22.43
CA PHE A 385 -1.22 12.01 21.58
C PHE A 385 -1.78 10.84 22.38
N TYR A 386 -1.26 10.67 23.59
CA TYR A 386 -1.54 9.52 24.44
C TYR A 386 -2.05 9.98 25.82
N PRO A 387 -3.32 10.43 25.90
CA PRO A 387 -3.89 11.00 27.12
C PRO A 387 -4.11 9.94 28.20
N PHE A 388 -4.39 8.69 27.82
CA PHE A 388 -4.82 7.62 28.71
C PHE A 388 -6.06 7.99 29.55
N ALA A 389 -7.09 8.54 28.91
CA ALA A 389 -8.31 9.00 29.59
C ALA A 389 -9.27 7.87 30.00
N LYS A 390 -9.17 6.68 29.39
CA LYS A 390 -10.04 5.52 29.66
C LYS A 390 -9.40 4.54 30.64
N GLU A 391 -10.20 3.61 31.15
CA GLU A 391 -9.75 2.53 32.03
C GLU A 391 -9.28 1.28 31.27
N ASP A 392 -9.80 1.04 30.07
CA ASP A 392 -9.58 -0.18 29.29
C ASP A 392 -8.88 0.11 27.94
N TYR A 393 -7.81 -0.64 27.70
CA TYR A 393 -6.98 -0.57 26.49
C TYR A 393 -6.77 -1.96 25.91
N LYS A 394 -6.26 -1.98 24.68
CA LYS A 394 -5.75 -3.19 24.04
C LYS A 394 -4.41 -2.95 23.39
N LEU A 395 -3.59 -4.00 23.41
CA LEU A 395 -2.38 -4.13 22.62
C LEU A 395 -2.57 -5.29 21.65
N ILE A 396 -2.50 -5.01 20.36
CA ILE A 396 -2.56 -6.00 19.30
C ILE A 396 -1.20 -6.05 18.62
N VAL A 397 -0.64 -7.24 18.51
CA VAL A 397 0.63 -7.48 17.81
C VAL A 397 0.39 -8.57 16.78
N TRP A 398 0.61 -8.29 15.50
CA TRP A 398 0.24 -9.22 14.44
C TRP A 398 1.09 -9.07 13.18
N PHE A 399 1.07 -10.12 12.36
CA PHE A 399 1.74 -10.15 11.06
C PHE A 399 0.72 -10.35 9.95
N ASP A 400 0.80 -9.47 8.94
CA ASP A 400 -0.03 -9.49 7.74
C ASP A 400 0.77 -10.05 6.56
N PRO A 401 0.39 -11.22 5.98
CA PRO A 401 1.08 -11.77 4.81
C PRO A 401 1.00 -10.84 3.59
N GLN A 402 -0.02 -9.98 3.50
CA GLN A 402 -0.14 -9.05 2.37
C GLN A 402 1.00 -8.05 2.33
N GLU A 403 1.59 -7.69 3.47
CA GLU A 403 2.69 -6.74 3.58
C GLU A 403 4.07 -7.37 3.56
N ALA A 404 4.14 -8.70 3.58
CA ALA A 404 5.40 -9.38 3.44
C ALA A 404 6.06 -9.02 2.09
N PRO A 405 7.40 -8.89 2.06
CA PRO A 405 8.14 -8.80 0.81
C PRO A 405 7.80 -9.97 -0.10
N ILE A 406 7.92 -9.72 -1.40
CA ILE A 406 7.39 -10.66 -2.39
C ILE A 406 8.12 -12.02 -2.38
N THR A 407 9.40 -12.03 -1.99
CA THR A 407 10.20 -13.24 -1.79
C THR A 407 9.63 -14.07 -0.64
N VAL A 408 9.28 -13.45 0.47
CA VAL A 408 8.60 -14.12 1.59
C VAL A 408 7.26 -14.67 1.13
N GLN A 409 6.47 -13.87 0.39
CA GLN A 409 5.18 -14.30 -0.17
C GLN A 409 5.29 -15.48 -1.14
N ASP A 410 6.42 -15.67 -1.81
CA ASP A 410 6.65 -16.84 -2.67
C ASP A 410 6.57 -18.15 -1.86
N ARG A 411 6.87 -18.11 -0.56
CA ARG A 411 6.73 -19.25 0.35
C ARG A 411 5.46 -19.23 1.19
N ILE A 412 5.03 -18.08 1.69
CA ILE A 412 3.90 -18.01 2.63
C ILE A 412 2.54 -17.81 1.93
N GLY A 413 2.54 -17.50 0.64
CA GLY A 413 1.32 -17.19 -0.12
C GLY A 413 0.86 -15.74 0.03
N TRP A 414 -0.07 -15.29 -0.83
CA TRP A 414 -0.64 -13.93 -0.74
C TRP A 414 -1.55 -13.76 0.46
N LYS A 415 -2.27 -14.82 0.84
CA LYS A 415 -3.23 -14.81 1.94
C LYS A 415 -2.70 -15.55 3.17
N GLY A 416 -1.41 -15.86 3.21
CA GLY A 416 -0.79 -16.59 4.31
C GLY A 416 -1.04 -18.10 4.31
N GLU A 417 -1.43 -18.67 3.17
CA GLU A 417 -1.76 -20.09 3.02
C GLU A 417 -0.62 -21.01 3.51
N GLY A 418 0.63 -20.57 3.34
CA GLY A 418 1.83 -21.27 3.79
C GLY A 418 2.24 -20.98 5.24
N ILE A 419 1.41 -20.29 6.02
CA ILE A 419 1.65 -20.01 7.45
C ILE A 419 0.83 -20.99 8.29
N THR A 420 1.46 -21.56 9.31
CA THR A 420 0.75 -22.11 10.45
C THR A 420 1.38 -21.61 11.75
N ASP A 421 0.63 -21.71 12.84
CA ASP A 421 1.12 -21.44 14.18
C ASP A 421 0.24 -22.18 15.18
N LYS A 422 0.84 -22.73 16.23
CA LYS A 422 0.10 -23.55 17.21
C LYS A 422 -0.83 -22.75 18.11
N ASN A 423 -0.53 -21.47 18.35
CA ASN A 423 -1.17 -20.70 19.42
C ASN A 423 -1.89 -19.45 18.92
N TYR A 424 -1.41 -18.83 17.84
CA TYR A 424 -1.79 -17.48 17.45
C TYR A 424 -2.23 -17.35 16.00
N LEU A 425 -2.34 -18.46 15.27
CA LEU A 425 -2.94 -18.46 13.93
C LEU A 425 -4.41 -18.03 14.03
N SER A 426 -4.81 -17.08 13.20
CA SER A 426 -6.19 -16.62 13.09
C SER A 426 -6.62 -16.49 11.63
N THR A 427 -7.84 -16.93 11.35
CA THR A 427 -8.55 -16.75 10.07
C THR A 427 -9.75 -15.82 10.18
N THR A 428 -10.10 -15.43 11.40
CA THR A 428 -11.24 -14.56 11.72
C THR A 428 -10.79 -13.16 12.09
N PHE A 429 -9.52 -12.99 12.49
CA PHE A 429 -8.94 -11.67 12.67
C PHE A 429 -9.03 -10.98 11.31
N HIS A 430 -8.26 -11.33 10.29
CA HIS A 430 -8.45 -10.76 8.95
C HIS A 430 -9.23 -11.75 8.08
N PRO A 431 -10.54 -11.54 7.82
CA PRO A 431 -11.34 -12.53 7.11
C PRO A 431 -10.80 -12.80 5.71
N GLY A 432 -10.64 -14.07 5.35
CA GLY A 432 -10.04 -14.49 4.09
C GLY A 432 -8.52 -14.65 4.11
N TYR A 433 -7.86 -14.33 5.23
CA TYR A 433 -6.41 -14.38 5.39
C TYR A 433 -6.03 -15.24 6.59
N ARG A 434 -4.90 -15.94 6.48
CA ARG A 434 -4.21 -16.61 7.57
C ARG A 434 -3.15 -15.67 8.12
N VAL A 435 -3.40 -15.14 9.30
CA VAL A 435 -2.50 -14.21 10.00
C VAL A 435 -2.10 -14.81 11.33
N VAL A 436 -0.98 -14.34 11.89
CA VAL A 436 -0.67 -14.60 13.30
C VAL A 436 -0.87 -13.34 14.10
N VAL A 437 -1.63 -13.44 15.20
CA VAL A 437 -2.06 -12.30 16.00
C VAL A 437 -2.11 -12.66 17.48
N ARG A 438 -1.65 -11.73 18.31
CA ARG A 438 -1.89 -11.77 19.75
C ARG A 438 -2.48 -10.45 20.21
N GLU A 439 -3.60 -10.55 20.91
CA GLU A 439 -4.27 -9.43 21.55
C GLU A 439 -4.15 -9.54 23.08
N PHE A 440 -3.83 -8.42 23.72
CA PHE A 440 -3.81 -8.27 25.16
C PHE A 440 -4.86 -7.25 25.57
N LYS A 441 -5.71 -7.61 26.52
CA LYS A 441 -6.61 -6.67 27.20
C LYS A 441 -5.86 -6.09 28.40
N LEU A 442 -5.85 -4.77 28.51
CA LEU A 442 -5.02 -4.05 29.47
C LEU A 442 -5.89 -3.05 30.23
N LYS A 443 -5.68 -2.96 31.54
CA LYS A 443 -6.19 -1.87 32.36
C LYS A 443 -5.21 -0.70 32.35
N ARG A 444 -5.72 0.51 32.59
CA ARG A 444 -4.89 1.71 32.76
C ARG A 444 -3.77 1.48 33.79
N SER A 445 -4.09 0.82 34.91
CA SER A 445 -3.12 0.46 35.96
C SER A 445 -1.96 -0.42 35.49
N ASP A 446 -2.14 -1.21 34.43
CA ASP A 446 -1.10 -2.08 33.90
C ASP A 446 0.03 -1.28 33.23
N ILE A 447 -0.27 -0.03 32.84
CA ILE A 447 0.55 0.82 31.98
C ILE A 447 1.01 2.08 32.69
N MET A 448 0.18 2.60 33.60
CA MET A 448 0.47 3.79 34.41
C MET A 448 1.46 3.56 35.54
#